data_AF-A0A9E4LGS1-F1
#
_entry.id   AF-A0A9E4LGS1-F1
#
_cell.length_a   1.000
_cell.length_b   1.000
_cell.length_c   1.000
_cell.angle_alpha   90.00
_cell.angle_beta   90.00
_cell.angle_gamma   90.00
#
_symmetry.space_group_name_H-M   'P 1'
#
loop_
_entity.id
_entity.type
_entity.pdbx_description
1 polymer ?
#
loop_
_entity_poly.entity_id
_entity_poly.type
_entity_poly.pdbx_seq_one_letter_code
_entity_poly.pdbx_strand_id
1 'polypeptide(L)'
;MRIETRRAELRAEGGRRLSGVVIRYGDVAEFPWGRERFTPGAFAPIGDVLLNAQHDRRTPLARTGAGLELRDGPDSLELEATLPNTRTADDVLELVRAGVLRGLSIEFEAKAERMESGVRVVDKARLAAVGVVDTPAYPQSEVEARRRGERRTWVRGGIKYGVKAHCACLDGECDEVFFRPEVLEVLDSAIATVGRATEAVGSVRGGSLRVRNTPERFEFEIDDAGRDTVAGRQLADLDATGTPVYARPIIDQDGAAFEDIEGVRHYDKAPVRALLLKPIMGPDERAENWETLDFEGGRARPARRRIWL
;
A
#
# COMPACT_ATOMS: atom_id res chain seq x y z
N MET A 1 31.64 26.86 18.06
CA MET A 1 30.92 25.94 17.16
C MET A 1 29.54 25.72 17.76
N ARG A 2 28.48 26.16 17.08
CA ARG A 2 27.12 26.20 17.62
C ARG A 2 26.47 24.84 17.38
N ILE A 3 26.24 24.08 18.44
CA ILE A 3 25.44 22.85 18.40
C ILE A 3 23.98 23.28 18.45
N GLU A 4 23.22 23.02 17.40
CA GLU A 4 21.75 23.00 17.49
C GLU A 4 21.29 21.56 17.65
N THR A 5 20.77 21.25 18.84
CA THR A 5 19.97 20.06 19.09
C THR A 5 18.50 20.48 19.01
N ARG A 6 17.73 19.85 18.12
CA ARG A 6 16.26 19.90 18.18
C ARG A 6 15.76 18.49 18.45
N ARG A 7 15.20 18.30 19.65
CA ARG A 7 14.32 17.16 19.93
C ARG A 7 12.93 17.49 19.42
N ALA A 8 12.36 16.59 18.63
CA ALA A 8 10.92 16.49 18.45
C ALA A 8 10.49 15.17 19.08
N GLU A 9 9.69 15.24 20.13
CA GLU A 9 8.89 14.09 20.55
C GLU A 9 7.77 13.90 19.51
N LEU A 10 7.80 12.77 18.81
CA LEU A 10 6.64 12.25 18.10
C LEU A 10 6.19 10.99 18.82
N ARG A 11 4.97 11.03 19.35
CA ARG A 11 4.28 9.85 19.88
C ARG A 11 4.08 8.85 18.74
N ALA A 12 4.59 7.65 18.93
CA ALA A 12 4.60 6.59 17.93
C ALA A 12 3.29 5.80 17.97
N GLU A 13 2.42 6.04 16.99
CA GLU A 13 1.54 5.01 16.45
C GLU A 13 1.63 5.05 14.93
N GLY A 14 2.20 4.00 14.31
CA GLY A 14 2.15 3.85 12.84
C GLY A 14 3.36 3.23 12.16
N GLY A 15 3.51 1.90 12.27
CA GLY A 15 4.37 1.06 11.41
C GLY A 15 5.71 0.69 12.03
N ARG A 16 5.83 -0.57 12.47
CA ARG A 16 7.09 -1.19 12.94
C ARG A 16 7.57 -2.23 11.94
N ARG A 17 7.55 -1.85 10.65
CA ARG A 17 7.88 -2.73 9.53
C ARG A 17 9.18 -2.35 8.84
N LEU A 18 9.98 -3.37 8.53
CA LEU A 18 11.06 -3.29 7.54
C LEU A 18 10.63 -4.03 6.28
N SER A 19 11.02 -3.53 5.12
CA SER A 19 10.88 -4.24 3.84
C SER A 19 12.13 -4.03 3.00
N GLY A 20 12.45 -4.96 2.12
CA GLY A 20 13.62 -4.80 1.28
C GLY A 20 13.93 -5.99 0.38
N VAL A 21 14.84 -5.75 -0.56
CA VAL A 21 15.39 -6.79 -1.43
C VAL A 21 16.68 -7.30 -0.79
N VAL A 22 16.70 -8.58 -0.43
CA VAL A 22 17.85 -9.23 0.22
C VAL A 22 18.91 -9.58 -0.82
N ILE A 23 18.51 -10.25 -1.90
CA ILE A 23 19.37 -10.67 -3.02
C ILE A 23 18.60 -10.48 -4.32
N ARG A 24 19.19 -9.81 -5.31
CA ARG A 24 18.71 -9.86 -6.70
C ARG A 24 19.38 -11.03 -7.41
N TYR A 25 18.59 -11.86 -8.09
CA TYR A 25 19.12 -13.02 -8.80
C TYR A 25 19.78 -12.61 -10.11
N GLY A 26 20.82 -13.34 -10.51
CA GLY A 26 21.60 -13.03 -11.71
C GLY A 26 22.68 -11.96 -11.52
N ASP A 27 22.53 -11.06 -10.55
CA ASP A 27 23.55 -10.06 -10.22
C ASP A 27 24.82 -10.70 -9.65
N VAL A 28 25.97 -10.27 -10.15
CA VAL A 28 27.28 -10.73 -9.68
C VAL A 28 27.81 -9.75 -8.64
N ALA A 29 28.01 -10.24 -7.42
CA ALA A 29 28.73 -9.53 -6.37
C ALA A 29 30.23 -9.82 -6.43
N GLU A 30 31.03 -8.80 -6.13
CA GLU A 30 32.49 -8.90 -6.09
C GLU A 30 33.00 -8.80 -4.65
N PHE A 31 33.86 -9.74 -4.28
CA PHE A 31 34.50 -9.84 -2.98
C PHE A 31 36.01 -9.88 -3.13
N PRO A 32 36.79 -9.55 -2.08
CA PRO A 32 38.25 -9.69 -2.11
C PRO A 32 38.75 -11.10 -2.49
N TRP A 33 37.93 -12.13 -2.28
CA TRP A 33 38.24 -13.54 -2.56
C TRP A 33 37.61 -14.09 -3.84
N GLY A 34 36.79 -13.32 -4.56
CA GLY A 34 36.17 -13.80 -5.80
C GLY A 34 34.84 -13.15 -6.13
N ARG A 35 34.15 -13.69 -7.14
CA ARG A 35 32.84 -13.22 -7.60
C ARG A 35 31.77 -14.26 -7.33
N GLU A 36 30.56 -13.83 -6.98
CA GLU A 36 29.46 -14.71 -6.62
C GLU A 36 28.12 -14.22 -7.16
N ARG A 37 27.22 -15.14 -7.54
CA ARG A 37 25.82 -14.85 -7.83
C ARG A 37 24.91 -15.99 -7.39
N PHE A 38 23.63 -15.69 -7.20
CA PHE A 38 22.58 -16.67 -6.90
C PHE A 38 21.64 -16.86 -8.08
N THR A 39 21.09 -18.06 -8.22
CA THR A 39 20.01 -18.35 -9.18
C THR A 39 18.63 -18.18 -8.54
N PRO A 40 17.59 -17.92 -9.34
CA PRO A 40 16.21 -17.95 -8.85
C PRO A 40 15.88 -19.25 -8.12
N GLY A 41 15.17 -19.17 -6.99
CA GLY A 41 14.83 -20.33 -6.18
C GLY A 41 15.97 -20.92 -5.36
N ALA A 42 17.15 -20.27 -5.32
CA ALA A 42 18.30 -20.79 -4.58
C ALA A 42 18.02 -20.96 -3.08
N PHE A 43 17.08 -20.22 -2.49
CA PHE A 43 16.76 -20.26 -1.07
C PHE A 43 15.48 -21.04 -0.75
N ALA A 44 14.82 -21.61 -1.76
CA ALA A 44 13.62 -22.41 -1.59
C ALA A 44 13.95 -23.90 -1.24
N PRO A 45 13.21 -24.52 -0.30
CA PRO A 45 12.20 -23.92 0.58
C PRO A 45 12.84 -23.11 1.70
N ILE A 46 12.16 -22.03 2.10
CA ILE A 46 12.60 -21.15 3.18
C ILE A 46 12.36 -21.86 4.52
N GLY A 47 13.43 -22.02 5.29
CA GLY A 47 13.41 -22.66 6.61
C GLY A 47 13.26 -21.66 7.76
N ASP A 48 13.84 -22.02 8.90
CA ASP A 48 13.93 -21.15 10.08
C ASP A 48 15.04 -20.10 9.89
N VAL A 49 14.63 -18.84 9.70
CA VAL A 49 15.52 -17.70 9.44
C VAL A 49 15.33 -16.63 10.50
N LEU A 50 16.45 -16.12 11.04
CA LEU A 50 16.47 -15.02 11.99
C LEU A 50 16.80 -13.69 11.30
N LEU A 51 16.04 -12.64 11.58
CA LEU A 51 16.43 -11.26 11.28
C LEU A 51 17.15 -10.66 12.50
N ASN A 52 18.30 -10.04 12.30
CA ASN A 52 19.08 -9.36 13.34
C ASN A 52 19.69 -8.04 12.84
N ALA A 53 20.30 -7.26 13.73
CA ALA A 53 21.09 -6.09 13.33
C ALA A 53 22.59 -6.44 13.30
N GLN A 54 23.31 -5.99 12.26
CA GLN A 54 24.77 -6.09 12.18
C GLN A 54 25.33 -7.51 12.42
N HIS A 55 24.61 -8.56 12.01
CA HIS A 55 24.96 -9.97 12.25
C HIS A 55 25.12 -10.33 13.74
N ASP A 56 24.60 -9.52 14.66
CA ASP A 56 24.67 -9.78 16.10
C ASP A 56 23.43 -10.56 16.54
N ARG A 57 23.62 -11.85 16.83
CA ARG A 57 22.54 -12.74 17.33
C ARG A 57 21.96 -12.32 18.68
N ARG A 58 22.58 -11.37 19.39
CA ARG A 58 22.04 -10.74 20.60
C ARG A 58 21.03 -9.62 20.29
N THR A 59 20.85 -9.27 19.02
CA THR A 59 19.90 -8.25 18.54
C THR A 59 18.82 -8.84 17.64
N PRO A 60 18.05 -9.85 18.10
CA PRO A 60 16.99 -10.44 17.29
C PRO A 60 15.88 -9.41 17.01
N LEU A 61 15.46 -9.32 15.76
CA LEU A 61 14.47 -8.37 15.27
C LEU A 61 13.19 -9.05 14.80
N ALA A 62 13.29 -10.23 14.19
CA ALA A 62 12.14 -11.04 13.77
C ALA A 62 12.62 -12.45 13.44
N ARG A 63 11.70 -13.41 13.27
CA ARG A 63 12.02 -14.77 12.81
C ARG A 63 10.91 -15.27 11.91
N THR A 64 11.21 -16.18 10.97
CA THR A 64 10.18 -16.80 10.12
C THR A 64 9.09 -17.43 10.97
N GLY A 65 7.83 -17.10 10.70
CA GLY A 65 6.67 -17.50 11.52
C GLY A 65 6.46 -16.65 12.79
N ALA A 66 7.37 -15.73 13.09
CA ALA A 66 7.30 -14.78 14.19
C ALA A 66 7.74 -13.38 13.71
N GLY A 67 6.95 -12.82 12.80
CA GLY A 67 7.12 -11.46 12.30
C GLY A 67 8.09 -11.32 11.13
N LEU A 68 8.71 -12.38 10.61
CA LEU A 68 9.47 -12.32 9.35
C LEU A 68 8.76 -13.13 8.26
N GLU A 69 8.58 -12.50 7.12
CA GLU A 69 8.15 -13.13 5.87
C GLU A 69 9.26 -12.94 4.85
N LEU A 70 9.61 -14.02 4.15
CA LEU A 70 10.58 -14.00 3.07
C LEU A 70 9.92 -14.61 1.84
N ARG A 71 10.18 -14.02 0.68
CA ARG A 71 9.63 -14.48 -0.59
C ARG A 71 10.77 -14.71 -1.57
N ASP A 72 10.98 -15.97 -1.93
CA ASP A 72 11.88 -16.37 -3.01
C ASP A 72 11.11 -16.29 -4.34
N GLY A 73 11.26 -15.17 -5.04
CA GLY A 73 10.60 -14.88 -6.31
C GLY A 73 11.43 -15.27 -7.54
N PRO A 74 10.93 -15.00 -8.75
CA PRO A 74 11.69 -15.25 -9.97
C PRO A 74 12.91 -14.32 -10.11
N ASP A 75 12.83 -13.09 -9.62
CA ASP A 75 13.85 -12.06 -9.83
C ASP A 75 14.68 -11.76 -8.57
N SER A 76 14.13 -11.97 -7.37
CA SER A 76 14.83 -11.64 -6.13
C SER A 76 14.31 -12.43 -4.92
N LEU A 77 15.12 -12.44 -3.85
CA LEU A 77 14.71 -12.77 -2.50
C LEU A 77 14.31 -11.49 -1.77
N GLU A 78 13.05 -11.38 -1.38
CA GLU A 78 12.47 -10.21 -0.69
C GLU A 78 12.20 -10.53 0.78
N LEU A 79 12.31 -9.54 1.67
CA LEU A 79 11.85 -9.63 3.06
C LEU A 79 10.79 -8.59 3.41
N GLU A 80 9.86 -9.00 4.28
CA GLU A 80 9.04 -8.12 5.10
C GLU A 80 9.16 -8.53 6.58
N ALA A 81 9.34 -7.55 7.48
CA ALA A 81 9.51 -7.81 8.89
C ALA A 81 8.64 -6.93 9.81
N THR A 82 7.69 -7.60 10.46
CA THR A 82 7.06 -7.42 11.77
C THR A 82 7.94 -7.16 13.01
N LEU A 83 8.49 -5.98 13.28
CA LEU A 83 9.39 -5.84 14.45
C LEU A 83 8.61 -5.87 15.81
N PRO A 84 9.20 -6.38 16.92
CA PRO A 84 8.60 -6.48 18.27
C PRO A 84 8.98 -5.31 19.19
N ASN A 85 8.07 -4.85 20.06
CA ASN A 85 8.19 -3.54 20.75
C ASN A 85 9.31 -3.54 21.78
N THR A 86 10.52 -3.23 21.31
CA THR A 86 11.76 -3.37 22.05
C THR A 86 12.67 -2.22 21.66
N ARG A 87 13.49 -1.77 22.60
CA ARG A 87 14.45 -0.69 22.36
C ARG A 87 15.36 -0.98 21.16
N THR A 88 15.86 -2.21 21.05
CA THR A 88 16.70 -2.61 19.91
C THR A 88 15.99 -2.46 18.58
N ALA A 89 14.73 -2.89 18.49
CA ALA A 89 13.95 -2.75 17.27
C ALA A 89 13.65 -1.28 16.93
N ASP A 90 13.39 -0.45 17.93
CA ASP A 90 13.13 0.97 17.73
C ASP A 90 14.40 1.71 17.29
N ASP A 91 15.54 1.41 17.90
CA ASP A 91 16.85 1.95 17.49
C ASP A 91 17.16 1.55 16.04
N VAL A 92 16.93 0.29 15.65
CA VAL A 92 17.12 -0.17 14.26
C VAL A 92 16.17 0.55 13.29
N LEU A 93 14.90 0.72 13.64
CA LEU A 93 13.95 1.45 12.79
C LEU A 93 14.43 2.90 12.55
N GLU A 94 14.89 3.59 13.59
CA GLU A 94 15.41 4.95 13.46
C GLU A 94 16.72 5.00 12.65
N LEU A 95 17.62 4.04 12.85
CA LEU A 95 18.87 3.95 12.09
C LEU A 95 18.63 3.67 10.60
N VAL A 96 17.63 2.85 10.27
CA VAL A 96 17.23 2.62 8.89
C VAL A 96 16.56 3.87 8.30
N ARG A 97 15.66 4.54 9.06
CA ARG A 97 15.04 5.82 8.63
C ARG A 97 16.08 6.91 8.38
N ALA A 98 17.16 6.92 9.15
CA ALA A 98 18.27 7.86 8.99
C ALA A 98 19.25 7.46 7.87
N GLY A 99 19.08 6.29 7.24
CA GLY A 99 19.98 5.77 6.22
C GLY A 99 21.33 5.30 6.75
N VAL A 100 21.50 5.18 8.08
CA VAL A 100 22.72 4.66 8.71
C VAL A 100 22.84 3.16 8.44
N LEU A 101 21.75 2.44 8.68
CA LEU A 101 21.58 1.07 8.20
C LEU A 101 20.80 1.13 6.88
N ARG A 102 21.36 0.62 5.79
CA ARG A 102 20.81 0.86 4.44
C ARG A 102 20.74 -0.38 3.56
N GLY A 103 21.32 -1.49 4.00
CA GLY A 103 21.33 -2.72 3.23
C GLY A 103 21.01 -3.95 4.06
N LEU A 104 20.97 -5.08 3.37
CA LEU A 104 20.75 -6.40 3.95
C LEU A 104 21.94 -7.28 3.64
N SER A 105 22.20 -8.23 4.53
CA SER A 105 23.26 -9.21 4.33
C SER A 105 22.80 -10.56 4.84
N ILE A 106 23.30 -11.63 4.25
CA ILE A 106 22.82 -12.99 4.50
C ILE A 106 23.89 -13.85 5.17
N GLU A 107 23.45 -14.68 6.11
CA GLU A 107 24.18 -15.85 6.58
C GLU A 107 23.54 -17.08 5.94
N PHE A 108 24.30 -17.84 5.17
CA PHE A 108 23.78 -19.02 4.48
C PHE A 108 24.80 -20.13 4.39
N GLU A 109 24.31 -21.34 4.11
CA GLU A 109 25.11 -22.52 3.81
C GLU A 109 24.79 -22.98 2.39
N ALA A 110 25.78 -22.94 1.49
CA ALA A 110 25.60 -23.45 0.15
C ALA A 110 25.41 -24.98 0.17
N LYS A 111 24.45 -25.46 -0.63
CA LYS A 111 24.10 -26.88 -0.77
C LYS A 111 24.39 -27.40 -2.17
N ALA A 112 24.31 -26.54 -3.17
CA ALA A 112 24.74 -26.81 -4.53
C ALA A 112 25.32 -25.52 -5.13
N GLU A 113 26.53 -25.64 -5.67
CA GLU A 113 27.23 -24.54 -6.31
C GLU A 113 28.12 -25.05 -7.44
N ARG A 114 28.45 -24.14 -8.35
CA ARG A 114 29.36 -24.41 -9.47
C ARG A 114 30.18 -23.17 -9.80
N MET A 115 31.29 -23.39 -10.48
CA MET A 115 32.07 -22.31 -11.08
C MET A 115 31.63 -22.11 -12.53
N GLU A 116 31.27 -20.89 -12.88
CA GLU A 116 30.94 -20.49 -14.25
C GLU A 116 31.76 -19.25 -14.61
N SER A 117 32.69 -19.36 -15.56
CA SER A 117 33.50 -18.23 -16.04
C SER A 117 34.17 -17.41 -14.94
N GLY A 118 34.66 -18.09 -13.89
CA GLY A 118 35.30 -17.45 -12.73
C GLY A 118 34.33 -16.74 -11.78
N VAL A 119 33.03 -17.07 -11.83
CA VAL A 119 32.01 -16.65 -10.88
C VAL A 119 31.49 -17.90 -10.15
N ARG A 120 31.43 -17.85 -8.83
CA ARG A 120 30.75 -18.86 -8.00
C ARG A 120 29.25 -18.67 -8.17
N VAL A 121 28.58 -19.66 -8.74
CA VAL A 121 27.13 -19.66 -8.93
C VAL A 121 26.54 -20.58 -7.87
N VAL A 122 25.73 -20.00 -6.98
CA VAL A 122 25.04 -20.75 -5.93
C VAL A 122 23.64 -21.10 -6.43
N ASP A 123 23.46 -22.37 -6.80
CA ASP A 123 22.19 -22.89 -7.34
C ASP A 123 21.22 -23.28 -6.20
N LYS A 124 21.75 -23.65 -5.03
CA LYS A 124 20.96 -23.95 -3.83
C LYS A 124 21.71 -23.59 -2.55
N ALA A 125 21.02 -22.94 -1.63
CA ALA A 125 21.52 -22.50 -0.35
C ALA A 125 20.45 -22.64 0.75
N ARG A 126 20.89 -22.98 1.96
CA ARG A 126 20.09 -22.85 3.16
C ARG A 126 20.33 -21.47 3.77
N LEU A 127 19.34 -20.61 3.75
CA LEU A 127 19.38 -19.34 4.47
C LEU A 127 19.28 -19.59 5.98
N ALA A 128 20.18 -18.99 6.76
CA ALA A 128 20.23 -19.14 8.22
C ALA A 128 19.82 -17.85 8.95
N ALA A 129 20.28 -16.70 8.45
CA ALA A 129 19.90 -15.40 9.00
C ALA A 129 20.01 -14.29 7.94
N VAL A 130 19.30 -13.19 8.19
CA VAL A 130 19.44 -11.92 7.48
C VAL A 130 19.82 -10.85 8.50
N GLY A 131 20.85 -10.07 8.20
CA GLY A 131 21.28 -8.92 8.98
C GLY A 131 20.85 -7.61 8.32
N VAL A 132 20.29 -6.68 9.09
CA VAL A 132 20.13 -5.27 8.70
C VAL A 132 21.46 -4.58 8.97
N VAL A 133 22.12 -4.09 7.92
CA VAL A 133 23.53 -3.65 7.98
C VAL A 133 23.76 -2.28 7.37
N ASP A 134 24.83 -1.63 7.82
CA ASP A 134 25.34 -0.39 7.20
C ASP A 134 26.11 -0.68 5.91
N THR A 135 26.85 -1.79 5.85
CA THR A 135 27.70 -2.17 4.71
C THR A 135 27.30 -3.56 4.22
N PRO A 136 26.37 -3.66 3.25
CA PRO A 136 25.93 -4.95 2.74
C PRO A 136 27.02 -5.62 1.90
N ALA A 137 27.11 -6.94 2.02
CA ALA A 137 27.96 -7.78 1.18
C ALA A 137 27.51 -7.77 -0.30
N TYR A 138 26.21 -7.56 -0.54
CA TYR A 138 25.59 -7.48 -1.85
C TYR A 138 25.15 -6.03 -2.10
N PRO A 139 25.82 -5.28 -3.00
CA PRO A 139 25.55 -3.86 -3.20
C PRO A 139 24.12 -3.54 -3.66
N GLN A 140 23.47 -4.51 -4.27
CA GLN A 140 22.10 -4.43 -4.80
C GLN A 140 21.02 -4.66 -3.75
N SER A 141 21.42 -5.00 -2.51
CA SER A 141 20.51 -5.19 -1.39
C SER A 141 20.12 -3.85 -0.78
N GLU A 142 18.85 -3.73 -0.40
CA GLU A 142 18.27 -2.49 0.09
C GLU A 142 17.34 -2.80 1.26
N VAL A 143 17.38 -1.97 2.30
CA VAL A 143 16.43 -2.03 3.42
C VAL A 143 15.79 -0.67 3.63
N GLU A 144 14.47 -0.69 3.78
CA GLU A 144 13.70 0.50 4.07
C GLU A 144 12.85 0.29 5.33
N ALA A 145 12.90 1.28 6.22
CA ALA A 145 12.01 1.37 7.36
C ALA A 145 10.72 2.04 6.90
N ARG A 146 9.70 1.23 6.70
CA ARG A 146 8.38 1.73 6.31
C ARG A 146 7.75 2.38 7.54
N ARG A 147 7.68 3.71 7.56
CA ARG A 147 6.61 4.40 8.32
C ARG A 147 5.29 4.06 7.64
N ARG A 148 4.18 4.00 8.38
CA ARG A 148 2.89 4.18 7.71
C ARG A 148 2.87 5.62 7.17
N GLY A 149 3.29 5.85 5.92
CA GLY A 149 3.11 7.16 5.27
C GLY A 149 4.30 7.79 4.54
N GLU A 150 4.91 7.10 3.57
CA GLU A 150 5.12 7.75 2.26
C GLU A 150 4.30 6.95 1.26
N ARG A 151 2.99 7.06 1.41
CA ARG A 151 1.99 6.56 0.48
C ARG A 151 1.60 7.77 -0.34
N ARG A 152 2.13 7.89 -1.56
CA ARG A 152 1.73 9.00 -2.43
C ARG A 152 0.26 8.81 -2.77
N THR A 153 -0.51 9.89 -2.71
CA THR A 153 -1.93 9.80 -3.02
C THR A 153 -2.07 9.67 -4.52
N TRP A 154 -2.33 8.47 -4.99
CA TRP A 154 -2.52 8.23 -6.41
C TRP A 154 -3.89 8.69 -6.88
N VAL A 155 -4.94 8.41 -6.10
CA VAL A 155 -6.33 8.79 -6.44
C VAL A 155 -6.88 9.68 -5.33
N ARG A 156 -7.53 10.78 -5.71
CA ARG A 156 -8.34 11.60 -4.81
C ARG A 156 -9.72 11.84 -5.41
N GLY A 157 -10.74 11.85 -4.57
CA GLY A 157 -12.07 12.26 -5.00
C GLY A 157 -12.95 12.66 -3.82
N GLY A 158 -14.17 13.08 -4.15
CA GLY A 158 -15.15 13.47 -3.16
C GLY A 158 -16.59 13.32 -3.62
N ILE A 159 -17.50 13.37 -2.64
CA ILE A 159 -18.95 13.28 -2.83
C ILE A 159 -19.55 14.46 -2.07
N LYS A 160 -20.21 15.37 -2.79
CA LYS A 160 -20.82 16.55 -2.17
C LYS A 160 -22.03 16.17 -1.32
N TYR A 161 -22.17 16.83 -0.18
CA TYR A 161 -23.39 16.80 0.61
C TYR A 161 -24.37 17.86 0.14
N GLY A 162 -25.62 17.75 0.57
CA GLY A 162 -26.63 18.77 0.32
C GLY A 162 -27.15 18.83 -1.12
N VAL A 163 -26.86 17.81 -1.92
CA VAL A 163 -27.34 17.67 -3.30
C VAL A 163 -28.04 16.33 -3.48
N LYS A 164 -29.10 16.30 -4.28
CA LYS A 164 -29.78 15.05 -4.66
C LYS A 164 -28.88 14.25 -5.60
N ALA A 165 -28.73 12.95 -5.40
CA ALA A 165 -27.96 12.07 -6.28
C ALA A 165 -28.81 10.87 -6.69
N HIS A 166 -28.48 10.24 -7.82
CA HIS A 166 -29.19 9.04 -8.23
C HIS A 166 -28.68 7.79 -7.50
N CYS A 167 -29.60 7.01 -6.91
CA CYS A 167 -29.29 5.67 -6.40
C CYS A 167 -29.49 4.63 -7.51
N ALA A 168 -28.68 3.58 -7.47
CA ALA A 168 -28.95 2.33 -8.17
C ALA A 168 -29.20 1.25 -7.10
N CYS A 169 -30.29 1.45 -6.35
CA CYS A 169 -30.65 0.59 -5.23
C CYS A 169 -31.17 -0.76 -5.79
N LEU A 170 -30.81 -1.88 -5.15
CA LEU A 170 -31.07 -3.23 -5.66
C LEU A 170 -32.56 -3.61 -5.72
N ASP A 171 -33.39 -2.89 -4.97
CA ASP A 171 -34.84 -3.06 -4.86
C ASP A 171 -35.63 -2.19 -5.86
N GLY A 172 -34.99 -1.24 -6.55
CA GLY A 172 -35.63 -0.35 -7.52
C GLY A 172 -36.59 0.68 -6.91
N GLU A 173 -36.62 0.83 -5.59
CA GLU A 173 -37.56 1.71 -4.88
C GLU A 173 -37.00 3.11 -4.61
N CYS A 174 -35.80 3.41 -5.11
CA CYS A 174 -35.15 4.70 -4.87
C CYS A 174 -34.32 5.13 -6.07
N ASP A 175 -34.83 6.15 -6.77
CA ASP A 175 -34.13 6.80 -7.88
C ASP A 175 -33.33 8.01 -7.40
N GLU A 176 -33.73 8.66 -6.30
CA GLU A 176 -33.07 9.85 -5.75
C GLU A 176 -32.75 9.71 -4.25
N VAL A 177 -31.53 10.10 -3.89
CA VAL A 177 -31.03 10.14 -2.51
C VAL A 177 -30.48 11.51 -2.19
N PHE A 178 -30.57 11.90 -0.92
CA PHE A 178 -30.00 13.11 -0.39
C PHE A 178 -29.16 12.78 0.84
N PHE A 179 -27.88 13.15 0.82
CA PHE A 179 -27.00 13.01 1.98
C PHE A 179 -26.93 14.34 2.72
N ARG A 180 -27.39 14.36 3.98
CA ARG A 180 -27.10 15.48 4.88
C ARG A 180 -25.58 15.54 5.14
N PRO A 181 -25.04 16.67 5.61
CA PRO A 181 -23.62 16.78 5.95
C PRO A 181 -23.16 15.68 6.90
N GLU A 182 -22.00 15.09 6.60
CA GLU A 182 -21.26 14.16 7.48
C GLU A 182 -21.95 12.82 7.78
N VAL A 183 -23.02 12.45 7.07
CA VAL A 183 -23.80 11.22 7.33
C VAL A 183 -23.15 9.91 6.89
N LEU A 184 -22.09 9.98 6.08
CA LEU A 184 -21.41 8.80 5.55
C LEU A 184 -20.42 8.26 6.58
N GLU A 185 -20.70 7.06 7.10
CA GLU A 185 -19.87 6.40 8.12
C GLU A 185 -19.09 5.26 7.49
N VAL A 186 -17.79 5.43 7.28
CA VAL A 186 -16.99 4.40 6.62
C VAL A 186 -16.63 3.31 7.61
N LEU A 187 -17.03 2.08 7.29
CA LEU A 187 -16.71 0.92 8.10
C LEU A 187 -15.21 0.59 8.01
N ASP A 188 -14.62 0.07 9.07
CA ASP A 188 -13.21 -0.38 9.06
C ASP A 188 -12.93 -1.44 7.99
N SER A 189 -13.95 -2.24 7.65
CA SER A 189 -13.91 -3.26 6.61
C SER A 189 -14.04 -2.68 5.18
N ALA A 190 -14.25 -1.38 5.04
CA ALA A 190 -14.51 -0.78 3.74
C ALA A 190 -13.30 -0.87 2.80
N ILE A 191 -13.60 -1.16 1.55
CA ILE A 191 -12.63 -1.30 0.46
C ILE A 191 -12.98 -0.36 -0.69
N ALA A 192 -11.96 0.14 -1.39
CA ALA A 192 -12.13 0.76 -2.70
C ALA A 192 -11.94 -0.32 -3.76
N THR A 193 -12.83 -0.40 -4.75
CA THR A 193 -12.81 -1.43 -5.80
C THR A 193 -13.03 -0.82 -7.17
N VAL A 194 -12.54 -1.45 -8.23
CA VAL A 194 -12.84 -1.06 -9.61
C VAL A 194 -13.77 -2.12 -10.19
N GLY A 195 -14.89 -1.71 -10.78
CA GLY A 195 -15.82 -2.67 -11.40
C GLY A 195 -16.54 -3.58 -10.40
N ARG A 196 -15.99 -4.76 -10.07
CA ARG A 196 -16.61 -5.71 -9.13
C ARG A 196 -15.99 -5.60 -7.74
N ALA A 197 -16.79 -5.92 -6.70
CA ALA A 197 -16.37 -5.83 -5.30
C ALA A 197 -15.16 -6.72 -4.91
N THR A 198 -14.75 -7.65 -5.77
CA THR A 198 -13.60 -8.54 -5.56
C THR A 198 -12.26 -7.95 -6.06
N GLU A 199 -12.30 -6.79 -6.70
CA GLU A 199 -11.16 -6.15 -7.38
C GLU A 199 -10.73 -4.90 -6.60
N ALA A 200 -10.14 -5.12 -5.42
CA ALA A 200 -9.77 -4.04 -4.50
C ALA A 200 -8.52 -3.26 -4.96
N VAL A 201 -8.59 -1.94 -4.82
CA VAL A 201 -7.51 -0.96 -5.05
C VAL A 201 -7.11 -0.23 -3.76
N GLY A 202 -7.90 -0.38 -2.69
CA GLY A 202 -7.58 0.21 -1.39
C GLY A 202 -8.46 -0.38 -0.28
N SER A 203 -8.03 -0.25 0.97
CA SER A 203 -8.84 -0.63 2.14
C SER A 203 -8.58 0.29 3.32
N VAL A 204 -9.62 0.53 4.13
CA VAL A 204 -9.50 1.33 5.36
C VAL A 204 -8.62 0.60 6.38
N ARG A 205 -8.89 -0.68 6.61
CA ARG A 205 -8.08 -1.54 7.50
C ARG A 205 -6.60 -1.61 7.10
N GLY A 206 -6.31 -1.70 5.80
CA GLY A 206 -4.94 -1.67 5.26
C GLY A 206 -4.36 -0.25 5.15
N GLY A 207 -5.13 0.76 5.51
CA GLY A 207 -4.78 2.18 5.48
C GLY A 207 -4.57 2.77 4.09
N SER A 208 -4.85 2.00 3.04
CA SER A 208 -4.64 2.40 1.64
C SER A 208 -5.78 3.17 1.05
N LEU A 209 -6.95 3.06 1.67
CA LEU A 209 -8.05 4.00 1.52
C LEU A 209 -8.10 4.87 2.78
N ARG A 210 -7.98 6.18 2.60
CA ARG A 210 -8.23 7.18 3.64
C ARG A 210 -9.49 7.95 3.29
N VAL A 211 -10.26 8.30 4.30
CA VAL A 211 -11.55 8.98 4.15
C VAL A 211 -11.65 10.10 5.16
N ARG A 212 -12.34 11.17 4.78
CA ARG A 212 -12.55 12.35 5.63
C ARG A 212 -13.92 12.93 5.36
N ASN A 213 -14.72 13.09 6.42
CA ASN A 213 -15.94 13.88 6.36
C ASN A 213 -15.61 15.36 6.59
N THR A 214 -16.22 16.20 5.78
CA THR A 214 -16.25 17.66 5.95
C THR A 214 -17.69 18.13 5.86
N PRO A 215 -18.04 19.34 6.33
CA PRO A 215 -19.41 19.84 6.21
C PRO A 215 -19.94 19.92 4.77
N GLU A 216 -19.04 20.05 3.77
CA GLU A 216 -19.42 20.21 2.36
C GLU A 216 -19.41 18.90 1.58
N ARG A 217 -18.56 17.95 1.96
CA ARG A 217 -18.33 16.72 1.19
C ARG A 217 -17.70 15.59 1.99
N PHE A 218 -17.90 14.37 1.52
CA PHE A 218 -17.12 13.18 1.84
C PHE A 218 -15.89 13.13 0.94
N GLU A 219 -14.69 13.10 1.47
CA GLU A 219 -13.45 13.00 0.71
C GLU A 219 -12.79 11.65 0.91
N PHE A 220 -12.12 11.16 -0.13
CA PHE A 220 -11.30 9.96 -0.02
C PHE A 220 -10.00 10.07 -0.81
N GLU A 221 -9.02 9.31 -0.36
CA GLU A 221 -7.71 9.18 -0.98
C GLU A 221 -7.32 7.70 -1.05
N ILE A 222 -6.82 7.28 -2.21
CA ILE A 222 -6.24 5.95 -2.41
C ILE A 222 -4.74 6.12 -2.66
N ASP A 223 -3.95 5.31 -1.96
CA ASP A 223 -2.51 5.33 -2.12
C ASP A 223 -2.00 4.63 -3.39
N ASP A 224 -0.76 4.93 -3.73
CA ASP A 224 -0.01 4.35 -4.84
C ASP A 224 0.19 2.83 -4.74
N ALA A 225 0.17 2.25 -3.53
CA ALA A 225 0.18 0.80 -3.36
C ALA A 225 -1.04 0.11 -4.03
N GLY A 226 -2.12 0.86 -4.27
CA GLY A 226 -3.23 0.39 -5.08
C GLY A 226 -2.84 0.01 -6.51
N ARG A 227 -1.78 0.58 -7.09
CA ARG A 227 -1.33 0.34 -8.48
C ARG A 227 -0.83 -1.08 -8.72
N ASP A 228 -0.37 -1.75 -7.67
CA ASP A 228 0.21 -3.08 -7.77
C ASP A 228 -0.86 -4.18 -7.88
N THR A 229 -2.13 -3.84 -7.61
CA THR A 229 -3.24 -4.80 -7.76
C THR A 229 -3.68 -4.92 -9.23
N VAL A 230 -4.35 -6.03 -9.57
CA VAL A 230 -4.93 -6.24 -10.91
C VAL A 230 -5.90 -5.11 -11.25
N ALA A 231 -6.75 -4.75 -10.28
CA ALA A 231 -7.71 -3.65 -10.37
C ALA A 231 -7.01 -2.28 -10.49
N GLY A 232 -5.88 -2.12 -9.81
CA GLY A 232 -5.06 -0.92 -9.88
C GLY A 232 -4.50 -0.66 -11.27
N ARG A 233 -4.00 -1.72 -11.93
CA ARG A 233 -3.54 -1.62 -13.32
C ARG A 233 -4.66 -1.22 -14.27
N GLN A 234 -5.86 -1.82 -14.13
CA GLN A 234 -7.03 -1.43 -14.93
C GLN A 234 -7.41 0.04 -14.72
N LEU A 235 -7.35 0.52 -13.48
CA LEU A 235 -7.63 1.93 -13.18
C LEU A 235 -6.57 2.87 -13.77
N ALA A 236 -5.29 2.46 -13.76
CA ALA A 236 -4.21 3.22 -14.40
C ALA A 236 -4.37 3.28 -15.92
N ASP A 237 -4.87 2.20 -16.55
CA ASP A 237 -5.16 2.19 -17.98
C ASP A 237 -6.29 3.16 -18.35
N LEU A 238 -7.35 3.25 -17.52
CA LEU A 238 -8.46 4.20 -17.69
C LEU A 238 -7.98 5.66 -17.60
N ASP A 239 -7.07 5.96 -16.67
CA ASP A 239 -6.44 7.28 -16.55
C ASP A 239 -5.61 7.60 -17.79
N ALA A 240 -4.81 6.65 -18.27
CA ALA A 240 -4.00 6.82 -19.48
C ALA A 240 -4.83 7.10 -20.75
N THR A 241 -6.07 6.59 -20.83
CA THR A 241 -7.00 6.88 -21.92
C THR A 241 -7.83 8.14 -21.71
N GLY A 242 -7.67 8.83 -20.58
CA GLY A 242 -8.46 10.01 -20.20
C GLY A 242 -9.94 9.67 -19.96
N THR A 243 -10.24 8.41 -19.63
CA THR A 243 -11.60 7.95 -19.35
C THR A 243 -12.04 8.48 -17.99
N PRO A 244 -13.14 9.24 -17.89
CA PRO A 244 -13.61 9.70 -16.60
C PRO A 244 -14.09 8.53 -15.73
N VAL A 245 -13.72 8.56 -14.46
CA VAL A 245 -14.11 7.56 -13.45
C VAL A 245 -14.79 8.28 -12.29
N TYR A 246 -15.92 7.73 -11.83
CA TYR A 246 -16.62 8.20 -10.63
C TYR A 246 -16.48 7.21 -9.49
N ALA A 247 -16.46 7.73 -8.28
CA ALA A 247 -16.54 6.92 -7.08
C ALA A 247 -17.97 6.92 -6.53
N ARG A 248 -18.50 5.73 -6.26
CA ARG A 248 -19.83 5.51 -5.68
C ARG A 248 -19.69 4.79 -4.35
N PRO A 249 -20.17 5.35 -3.23
CA PRO A 249 -20.24 4.66 -1.97
C PRO A 249 -21.32 3.57 -2.09
N ILE A 250 -20.95 2.36 -1.70
CA ILE A 250 -21.89 1.27 -1.47
C ILE A 250 -22.24 1.33 0.00
N ILE A 251 -23.49 1.67 0.30
CA ILE A 251 -23.99 1.80 1.65
C ILE A 251 -24.70 0.53 2.11
N ASP A 252 -24.59 0.25 3.41
CA ASP A 252 -25.30 -0.82 4.08
C ASP A 252 -26.71 -0.36 4.43
N GLN A 253 -27.70 -0.77 3.62
CA GLN A 253 -29.09 -0.33 3.81
C GLN A 253 -29.66 -0.83 5.14
N ASP A 254 -29.30 -2.02 5.60
CA ASP A 254 -29.78 -2.60 6.88
C ASP A 254 -29.27 -1.81 8.10
N GLY A 255 -28.14 -1.11 7.94
CA GLY A 255 -27.54 -0.27 8.98
C GLY A 255 -27.77 1.23 8.78
N ALA A 256 -28.47 1.64 7.73
CA ALA A 256 -28.71 3.03 7.39
C ALA A 256 -29.95 3.60 8.11
N ALA A 257 -29.92 4.90 8.36
CA ALA A 257 -31.07 5.66 8.84
C ALA A 257 -31.41 6.75 7.82
N PHE A 258 -32.64 6.74 7.31
CA PHE A 258 -33.13 7.74 6.36
C PHE A 258 -34.62 8.05 6.58
N GLU A 259 -35.02 9.23 6.12
CA GLU A 259 -36.41 9.67 6.00
C GLU A 259 -36.77 9.76 4.50
N ASP A 260 -37.95 9.29 4.11
CA ASP A 260 -38.45 9.50 2.75
C ASP A 260 -39.23 10.81 2.69
N ILE A 261 -38.78 11.75 1.85
CA ILE A 261 -39.42 13.03 1.61
C ILE A 261 -39.67 13.16 0.11
N GLU A 262 -40.94 13.07 -0.28
CA GLU A 262 -41.39 13.19 -1.68
C GLU A 262 -40.68 12.21 -2.64
N GLY A 263 -40.42 10.98 -2.19
CA GLY A 263 -39.75 9.95 -3.00
C GLY A 263 -38.22 10.08 -3.05
N VAL A 264 -37.64 10.93 -2.20
CA VAL A 264 -36.20 11.08 -2.02
C VAL A 264 -35.81 10.54 -0.65
N ARG A 265 -34.81 9.65 -0.60
CA ARG A 265 -34.29 9.16 0.69
C ARG A 265 -33.27 10.15 1.26
N HIS A 266 -33.65 10.83 2.33
CA HIS A 266 -32.78 11.73 3.10
C HIS A 266 -32.05 10.93 4.18
N TYR A 267 -30.79 10.61 3.95
CA TYR A 267 -29.98 9.86 4.91
C TYR A 267 -29.50 10.76 6.05
N ASP A 268 -29.68 10.29 7.27
CA ASP A 268 -29.09 10.80 8.52
C ASP A 268 -27.90 9.95 8.97
N LYS A 269 -27.83 8.69 8.52
CA LYS A 269 -26.72 7.77 8.74
C LYS A 269 -26.61 6.80 7.58
N ALA A 270 -25.43 6.66 7.00
CA ALA A 270 -25.20 5.80 5.85
C ALA A 270 -23.85 5.05 5.98
N PRO A 271 -23.85 3.81 6.51
CA PRO A 271 -22.63 3.04 6.68
C PRO A 271 -22.05 2.63 5.33
N VAL A 272 -20.85 3.07 4.99
CA VAL A 272 -20.18 2.77 3.72
C VAL A 272 -19.40 1.47 3.84
N ARG A 273 -19.78 0.46 3.05
CA ARG A 273 -19.11 -0.85 2.94
C ARG A 273 -18.04 -0.89 1.86
N ALA A 274 -18.20 -0.10 0.81
CA ALA A 274 -17.20 -0.04 -0.25
C ALA A 274 -17.28 1.29 -1.00
N LEU A 275 -16.19 1.63 -1.68
CA LEU A 275 -16.13 2.71 -2.65
C LEU A 275 -15.89 2.11 -4.02
N LEU A 276 -16.93 2.10 -4.85
CA LEU A 276 -16.85 1.56 -6.20
C LEU A 276 -16.41 2.63 -7.19
N LEU A 277 -15.27 2.41 -7.84
CA LEU A 277 -14.78 3.21 -8.95
C LEU A 277 -15.33 2.63 -10.26
N LYS A 278 -16.14 3.43 -10.96
CA LYS A 278 -16.80 3.02 -12.21
C LYS A 278 -16.43 3.98 -13.37
N PRO A 279 -15.94 3.46 -14.51
CA PRO A 279 -15.73 4.27 -15.72
C PRO A 279 -17.07 4.68 -16.35
N ILE A 280 -17.12 5.85 -16.99
CA ILE A 280 -18.23 6.25 -17.85
C ILE A 280 -18.13 5.53 -19.19
N MET A 281 -19.14 4.74 -19.53
CA MET A 281 -19.17 3.96 -20.77
C MET A 281 -20.13 4.54 -21.84
N GLY A 282 -20.88 5.61 -21.54
CA GLY A 282 -21.76 6.26 -22.52
C GLY A 282 -22.46 7.55 -22.05
N PRO A 283 -23.08 8.32 -22.97
CA PRO A 283 -23.73 9.61 -22.69
C PRO A 283 -24.97 9.50 -21.78
N ASP A 284 -25.62 8.34 -21.73
CA ASP A 284 -26.81 8.10 -20.89
C ASP A 284 -26.47 7.73 -19.43
N GLU A 285 -25.20 7.47 -19.11
CA GLU A 285 -24.73 7.27 -17.74
C GLU A 285 -24.53 8.64 -17.06
N ARG A 286 -25.64 9.34 -16.79
CA ARG A 286 -25.63 10.65 -16.13
C ARG A 286 -24.96 10.54 -14.77
N ALA A 287 -23.88 11.30 -14.63
CA ALA A 287 -23.15 11.46 -13.39
C ALA A 287 -23.58 12.72 -12.67
N GLU A 288 -24.88 12.86 -12.45
CA GLU A 288 -25.38 13.95 -11.64
C GLU A 288 -24.82 13.75 -10.21
N ASN A 289 -23.91 14.64 -9.83
CA ASN A 289 -23.37 14.86 -8.48
C ASN A 289 -22.24 13.95 -7.95
N TRP A 290 -21.68 13.05 -8.75
CA TRP A 290 -20.44 12.35 -8.43
C TRP A 290 -19.24 13.17 -8.91
N GLU A 291 -18.29 13.55 -8.04
CA GLU A 291 -17.11 14.29 -8.49
C GLU A 291 -16.15 13.35 -9.24
N THR A 292 -15.57 13.85 -10.33
CA THR A 292 -14.52 13.12 -11.07
C THR A 292 -13.30 12.92 -10.19
N LEU A 293 -12.67 11.75 -10.30
CA LEU A 293 -11.42 11.45 -9.62
C LEU A 293 -10.25 12.25 -10.20
N ASP A 294 -9.38 12.73 -9.32
CA ASP A 294 -8.08 13.30 -9.68
C ASP A 294 -6.98 12.24 -9.51
N PHE A 295 -6.14 12.07 -10.54
CA PHE A 295 -4.98 11.18 -10.56
C PHE A 295 -3.67 12.01 -10.58
N GLU A 296 -2.65 11.58 -9.83
CA GLU A 296 -1.58 12.48 -9.34
C GLU A 296 -0.70 13.19 -10.41
N GLY A 297 -0.65 14.52 -10.31
CA GLY A 297 0.29 15.47 -10.91
C GLY A 297 0.37 16.80 -10.12
N GLY A 298 -0.05 16.79 -8.85
CA GLY A 298 0.29 17.80 -7.85
C GLY A 298 -0.32 19.21 -7.98
N ARG A 299 -1.41 19.46 -8.72
CA ARG A 299 -2.12 20.75 -8.64
C ARG A 299 -3.63 20.58 -8.60
N ALA A 300 -4.26 21.06 -7.52
CA ALA A 300 -5.69 21.29 -7.48
C ALA A 300 -6.06 22.29 -8.59
N ARG A 301 -6.83 21.83 -9.58
CA ARG A 301 -7.52 22.69 -10.53
C ARG A 301 -8.96 22.20 -10.61
N PRO A 302 -9.96 23.10 -10.63
CA PRO A 302 -11.28 22.69 -11.10
C PRO A 302 -11.09 22.04 -12.47
N ALA A 303 -11.61 20.82 -12.66
CA ALA A 303 -11.56 20.12 -13.93
C ALA A 303 -12.02 21.08 -15.03
N ARG A 304 -11.05 21.54 -15.85
CA ARG A 304 -11.33 22.50 -16.91
C ARG A 304 -12.02 21.76 -18.05
N ARG A 305 -13.36 21.76 -18.01
CA ARG A 305 -14.31 21.63 -19.14
C ARG A 305 -14.26 20.26 -19.85
N ARG A 306 -15.39 19.62 -20.15
CA ARG A 306 -16.54 20.18 -20.88
C ARG A 306 -17.86 19.59 -20.36
N ILE A 307 -18.78 20.49 -20.06
CA ILE A 307 -20.21 20.27 -20.20
C ILE A 307 -20.46 19.85 -21.65
N TRP A 308 -21.05 18.69 -21.86
CA TRP A 308 -21.93 18.43 -22.99
C TRP A 308 -23.32 18.18 -22.39
N LEU A 309 -24.33 18.71 -23.09
CA LEU A 309 -25.75 18.60 -22.76
C LEU A 309 -26.17 17.15 -22.45
#